data_AF-X0RGY6-F1
#
_entry.id   AF-X0RGY6-F1
#
_cell.length_a   1.000
_cell.length_b   1.000
_cell.length_c   1.000
_cell.angle_alpha   90.00
_cell.angle_beta   90.00
_cell.angle_gamma   90.00
#
_symmetry.space_group_name_H-M   'P 1'
#
loop_
_entity.id
_entity.type
_entity.pdbx_description
1 polymer ?
#
loop_
_entity_poly.entity_id
_entity_poly.type
_entity_poly.pdbx_seq_one_letter_code
_entity_poly.pdbx_strand_id
1 'polypeptide(L)'
;ELRLARANKIPRIPIKGLNVKWKDLIDVGLSRELGFEFRENNFDELCEQIYDHIYEFKRKKDLVAKEQDEIEKSKLEIINLFTENLNSDVYSNAFADNISDINALKKKLNNKQITFEEFLLGVIKNLKQKEP
;
A
#
# COMPACT_ATOMS: atom_id res chain seq x y z
N GLU A 1 -16.05 -11.29 -24.11
CA GLU A 1 -15.77 -10.06 -23.33
C GLU A 1 -15.64 -10.31 -21.83
N LEU A 2 -16.66 -10.83 -21.13
CA LEU A 2 -16.60 -11.06 -19.67
C LEU A 2 -15.36 -11.87 -19.21
N ARG A 3 -15.00 -12.93 -19.95
CA ARG A 3 -13.78 -13.71 -19.70
C ARG A 3 -12.51 -12.86 -19.75
N LEU A 4 -12.40 -11.97 -20.74
CA LEU A 4 -11.25 -11.07 -20.92
C LEU A 4 -11.20 -10.01 -19.82
N ALA A 5 -12.35 -9.45 -19.44
CA ALA A 5 -12.45 -8.51 -18.33
C ALA A 5 -12.03 -9.15 -17.00
N ARG A 6 -12.39 -10.42 -16.77
CA ARG A 6 -11.93 -11.18 -15.58
C ARG A 6 -10.42 -11.38 -15.59
N ALA A 7 -9.87 -11.85 -16.71
CA ALA A 7 -8.43 -12.11 -16.85
C ALA A 7 -7.59 -10.84 -16.58
N ASN A 8 -8.08 -9.67 -17.00
CA ASN A 8 -7.39 -8.39 -16.84
C ASN A 8 -7.82 -7.61 -15.59
N LYS A 9 -8.58 -8.22 -14.67
CA LYS A 9 -9.10 -7.58 -13.45
C LYS A 9 -9.83 -6.25 -13.72
N ILE A 10 -10.48 -6.14 -14.87
CA ILE A 10 -11.28 -4.97 -15.25
C ILE A 10 -12.60 -5.04 -14.46
N PRO A 11 -12.96 -3.99 -13.69
CA PRO A 11 -14.25 -3.89 -13.01
C PRO A 11 -15.40 -4.00 -14.01
N ARG A 12 -16.50 -4.63 -13.59
CA ARG A 12 -17.68 -4.85 -14.42
C ARG A 12 -18.90 -4.34 -13.68
N ILE A 13 -19.69 -3.52 -14.35
CA ILE A 13 -20.92 -2.94 -13.82
C ILE A 13 -22.06 -3.46 -14.72
N PRO A 14 -22.80 -4.49 -14.31
CA PRO A 14 -23.89 -5.02 -15.12
C PRO A 14 -25.07 -4.06 -15.13
N ILE A 15 -25.58 -3.74 -16.32
CA ILE A 15 -26.85 -3.03 -16.51
C ILE A 15 -27.81 -4.03 -17.16
N LYS A 16 -28.88 -4.39 -16.47
CA LYS A 16 -29.86 -5.37 -16.99
C LYS A 16 -31.15 -4.70 -17.41
N GLY A 17 -31.82 -5.26 -18.41
CA GLY A 17 -33.21 -4.93 -18.71
C GLY A 17 -34.21 -5.58 -17.75
N LEU A 18 -35.49 -5.21 -17.88
CA LEU A 18 -36.59 -5.77 -17.10
C LEU A 18 -36.86 -7.26 -17.41
N ASN A 19 -36.47 -7.71 -18.61
CA ASN A 19 -36.63 -9.08 -19.09
C ASN A 19 -35.60 -10.07 -18.52
N VAL A 20 -34.59 -9.59 -17.79
CA VAL A 20 -33.52 -10.42 -17.20
C VAL A 20 -33.64 -10.43 -15.68
N LYS A 21 -33.56 -11.61 -15.06
CA LYS A 21 -33.55 -11.73 -13.60
C LYS A 21 -32.10 -11.72 -13.09
N TRP A 22 -31.88 -11.11 -11.93
CA TRP A 22 -30.56 -11.07 -11.29
C TRP A 22 -30.01 -12.47 -10.98
N LYS A 23 -30.89 -13.43 -10.67
CA LYS A 23 -30.48 -14.82 -10.39
C LYS A 23 -29.73 -15.45 -11.56
N ASP A 24 -30.16 -15.17 -12.78
CA ASP A 24 -29.58 -15.73 -14.01
C ASP A 24 -28.18 -15.14 -14.29
N LEU A 25 -27.88 -13.98 -13.70
CA LEU A 25 -26.61 -13.27 -13.88
C LEU A 25 -25.52 -13.75 -12.90
N ILE A 26 -25.90 -14.41 -11.80
CA ILE A 26 -24.97 -14.95 -10.79
C ILE A 26 -24.05 -16.00 -11.43
N ASP A 27 -24.62 -16.86 -12.29
CA ASP A 27 -23.88 -17.94 -12.96
C ASP A 27 -22.78 -17.41 -13.89
N VAL A 28 -22.96 -16.18 -14.40
CA VAL A 28 -21.95 -15.46 -15.20
C VAL A 28 -21.16 -14.44 -14.38
N GLY A 29 -21.16 -14.58 -13.04
CA GLY A 29 -20.36 -13.79 -12.11
C GLY A 29 -20.67 -12.30 -12.15
N LEU A 30 -21.94 -11.95 -12.36
CA LEU A 30 -22.49 -10.61 -12.31
C LEU A 30 -23.51 -10.57 -11.17
N SER A 31 -23.45 -9.55 -10.30
CA SER A 31 -24.30 -9.45 -9.11
C SER A 31 -25.04 -8.13 -9.04
N ARG A 32 -26.14 -8.14 -8.28
CA ARG A 32 -26.98 -6.96 -8.03
C ARG A 32 -26.24 -5.87 -7.25
N GLU A 33 -25.31 -6.25 -6.36
CA GLU A 33 -24.59 -5.32 -5.49
C GLU A 33 -23.77 -4.26 -6.27
N LEU A 34 -23.36 -4.60 -7.48
CA LEU A 34 -22.57 -3.72 -8.36
C LEU A 34 -23.33 -3.35 -9.64
N GLY A 35 -24.62 -3.67 -9.72
CA GLY A 35 -25.39 -3.64 -10.96
C GLY A 35 -26.59 -2.71 -10.90
N PHE A 36 -27.01 -2.25 -12.07
CA PHE A 36 -28.15 -1.38 -12.26
C PHE A 36 -29.26 -2.06 -13.08
N GLU A 37 -30.49 -1.62 -12.89
CA GLU A 37 -31.64 -2.03 -13.69
C GLU A 37 -32.07 -0.89 -14.58
N PHE A 38 -32.06 -1.13 -15.90
CA PHE A 38 -32.54 -0.16 -16.88
C PHE A 38 -34.06 -0.13 -16.90
N ARG A 39 -34.61 1.08 -16.76
CA ARG A 39 -36.02 1.39 -16.94
C ARG A 39 -36.14 2.64 -17.79
N GLU A 40 -36.95 2.58 -18.84
CA GLU A 40 -37.08 3.66 -19.82
C GLU A 40 -37.61 4.96 -19.19
N ASN A 41 -38.46 4.85 -18.18
CA ASN A 41 -39.00 5.97 -17.43
C ASN A 41 -38.00 6.64 -16.46
N ASN A 42 -36.86 6.01 -16.19
CA ASN A 42 -35.85 6.49 -15.24
C ASN A 42 -34.44 6.49 -15.86
N PHE A 43 -34.34 6.74 -17.17
CA PHE A 43 -33.05 6.73 -17.86
C PHE A 43 -32.06 7.76 -17.31
N ASP A 44 -32.53 8.97 -17.05
CA ASP A 44 -31.68 10.06 -16.52
C ASP A 44 -31.13 9.71 -15.13
N GLU A 45 -31.97 9.15 -14.25
CA GLU A 45 -31.55 8.68 -12.92
C GLU A 45 -30.49 7.57 -13.02
N LEU A 46 -30.65 6.63 -13.97
CA LEU A 46 -29.64 5.60 -14.23
C LEU A 46 -28.31 6.21 -14.67
N CYS A 47 -28.34 7.22 -15.55
CA CYS A 47 -27.15 7.93 -16.01
C CYS A 47 -26.41 8.61 -14.85
N GLU A 48 -27.12 9.28 -13.95
CA GLU A 48 -26.56 9.89 -12.74
C GLU A 48 -25.91 8.84 -11.83
N GLN A 49 -26.62 7.73 -11.57
CA GLN A 49 -26.11 6.65 -10.73
C GLN A 49 -24.82 6.02 -11.29
N ILE A 50 -24.75 5.84 -12.61
CA ILE A 50 -23.55 5.34 -13.29
C ILE A 50 -22.41 6.36 -13.17
N TYR A 51 -22.71 7.64 -13.37
CA TYR A 51 -21.73 8.71 -13.27
C TYR A 51 -21.10 8.75 -11.87
N ASP A 52 -21.92 8.76 -10.82
CA ASP A 52 -21.46 8.79 -9.43
C ASP A 52 -20.61 7.57 -9.10
N HIS A 53 -21.02 6.38 -9.57
CA HIS A 53 -20.24 5.17 -9.36
C HIS A 53 -18.85 5.26 -10.03
N ILE A 54 -18.77 5.76 -11.26
CA ILE A 54 -17.49 5.94 -11.97
C ILE A 54 -16.65 7.02 -11.29
N TYR A 55 -17.26 8.11 -10.84
CA TYR A 55 -16.59 9.20 -10.15
C TYR A 55 -15.94 8.73 -8.85
N GLU A 56 -16.71 8.05 -7.99
CA GLU A 56 -16.21 7.50 -6.73
C GLU A 56 -15.13 6.43 -6.95
N PHE A 57 -15.28 5.60 -7.99
CA PHE A 57 -14.27 4.62 -8.36
C PHE A 57 -12.94 5.27 -8.77
N LYS A 58 -12.99 6.31 -9.62
CA LYS A 58 -11.79 7.05 -10.03
C LYS A 58 -11.14 7.76 -8.84
N ARG A 59 -11.95 8.40 -7.98
CA ARG A 59 -11.47 9.10 -6.79
C ARG A 59 -10.75 8.16 -5.83
N LYS A 60 -11.31 6.98 -5.54
CA LYS A 60 -10.65 5.99 -4.68
C LYS A 60 -9.33 5.50 -5.26
N LYS A 61 -9.26 5.27 -6.57
CA LYS A 61 -7.99 4.90 -7.24
C LYS A 61 -6.94 6.00 -7.16
N ASP A 62 -7.35 7.25 -7.35
CA ASP A 62 -6.45 8.41 -7.28
C ASP A 62 -5.90 8.62 -5.86
N LEU A 63 -6.74 8.43 -4.83
CA LEU A 63 -6.31 8.50 -3.43
C LEU A 63 -5.27 7.42 -3.09
N VAL A 64 -5.52 6.17 -3.48
CA VAL A 64 -4.56 5.07 -3.23
C VAL A 64 -3.24 5.28 -3.96
N ALA A 65 -3.27 5.82 -5.19
CA ALA A 65 -2.05 6.15 -5.93
C ALA A 65 -1.23 7.24 -5.21
N LYS A 66 -1.89 8.30 -4.73
CA LYS A 66 -1.23 9.37 -3.97
C LYS A 66 -0.63 8.88 -2.65
N GLU A 67 -1.35 8.06 -1.89
CA GLU A 67 -0.83 7.45 -0.66
C GLU A 67 0.42 6.61 -0.93
N GLN A 68 0.43 5.85 -2.03
CA GLN A 68 1.57 5.04 -2.42
C GLN A 68 2.79 5.90 -2.80
N ASP A 69 2.58 6.97 -3.57
CA ASP A 69 3.64 7.92 -3.95
C ASP A 69 4.23 8.63 -2.73
N GLU A 70 3.41 9.03 -1.75
CA GLU A 70 3.86 9.61 -0.48
C GLU A 70 4.71 8.63 0.34
N ILE A 71 4.27 7.37 0.43
CA ILE A 71 5.04 6.30 1.13
C ILE A 71 6.40 6.07 0.45
N GLU A 72 6.44 6.03 -0.88
CA GLU A 72 7.69 5.86 -1.63
C GLU A 72 8.64 7.04 -1.42
N LYS A 73 8.10 8.27 -1.42
CA LYS A 73 8.88 9.47 -1.11
C LYS A 73 9.46 9.43 0.30
N SER A 74 8.65 9.10 1.32
CA SER A 74 9.14 8.97 2.69
C SER A 74 10.19 7.87 2.85
N LYS A 75 10.07 6.73 2.14
CA LYS A 75 11.09 5.69 2.12
C LYS A 75 12.42 6.19 1.56
N LEU A 76 12.38 6.94 0.45
CA LEU A 76 13.58 7.53 -0.15
C LEU A 76 14.24 8.54 0.78
N GLU A 77 13.46 9.40 1.44
CA GLU A 77 13.97 10.37 2.42
C GLU A 77 14.65 9.67 3.60
N ILE A 78 14.05 8.59 4.12
CA ILE A 78 14.65 7.77 5.18
C ILE A 78 15.96 7.14 4.70
N ILE A 79 15.98 6.53 3.51
CA ILE A 79 17.20 5.92 2.94
C ILE A 79 18.31 6.97 2.80
N ASN A 80 17.99 8.15 2.26
CA ASN A 80 18.94 9.25 2.12
C ASN A 80 19.49 9.68 3.48
N LEU A 81 18.62 9.86 4.47
CA LEU A 81 19.03 10.25 5.81
C LEU A 81 19.92 9.18 6.48
N PHE A 82 19.61 7.89 6.32
CA PHE A 82 20.50 6.82 6.78
C PHE A 82 21.85 6.82 6.04
N THR A 83 21.84 7.03 4.73
CA THR A 83 23.04 7.04 3.90
C THR A 83 23.96 8.20 4.25
N GLU A 84 23.40 9.41 4.40
CA GLU A 84 24.13 10.61 4.80
C GLU A 84 24.73 10.46 6.20
N ASN A 85 23.96 9.93 7.16
CA ASN A 85 24.48 9.68 8.49
C ASN A 85 25.56 8.60 8.49
N LEU A 86 25.36 7.46 7.83
CA LEU A 86 26.35 6.36 7.81
C LEU A 86 27.65 6.74 7.08
N ASN A 87 27.59 7.64 6.09
CA ASN A 87 28.75 8.12 5.36
C ASN A 87 29.43 9.32 6.04
N SER A 88 28.93 9.82 7.16
CA SER A 88 29.59 10.87 7.91
C SER A 88 30.76 10.29 8.70
N ASP A 89 31.90 10.98 8.67
CA ASP A 89 33.10 10.59 9.42
C ASP A 89 32.81 10.45 10.93
N VAL A 90 31.84 11.20 11.45
CA VAL A 90 31.41 11.15 12.85
C VAL A 90 30.80 9.78 13.18
N TYR A 91 29.87 9.29 12.36
CA TYR A 91 29.24 7.98 12.59
C TYR A 91 30.18 6.83 12.27
N SER A 92 31.02 6.96 11.23
CA SER A 92 31.98 5.92 10.88
C SER A 92 33.01 5.70 11.99
N ASN A 93 33.51 6.79 12.60
CA ASN A 93 34.41 6.72 13.75
C ASN A 93 33.69 6.22 15.02
N ALA A 94 32.49 6.71 15.31
CA ALA A 94 31.70 6.21 16.44
C ALA A 94 31.34 4.72 16.29
N PHE A 95 31.13 4.23 15.07
CA PHE A 95 30.87 2.82 14.80
C PHE A 95 32.12 1.96 15.06
N ALA A 96 33.29 2.44 14.61
CA ALA A 96 34.57 1.79 14.88
C ALA A 96 34.88 1.74 16.39
N ASP A 97 34.65 2.84 17.11
CA ASP A 97 34.85 2.93 18.56
C ASP A 97 33.97 1.95 19.35
N ASN A 98 32.74 1.71 18.88
CA ASN A 98 31.75 0.87 19.57
C ASN A 98 31.61 -0.54 18.94
N ILE A 99 32.56 -0.98 18.11
CA ILE A 99 32.47 -2.24 17.35
C ILE A 99 32.28 -3.46 18.26
N SER A 100 32.86 -3.44 19.46
CA SER A 100 32.73 -4.54 20.43
C SER A 100 31.29 -4.72 20.91
N ASP A 101 30.63 -3.62 21.27
CA ASP A 101 29.23 -3.63 21.74
C ASP A 101 28.25 -3.97 20.61
N ILE A 102 28.54 -3.48 19.41
CA ILE A 102 27.77 -3.83 18.20
C ILE A 102 27.90 -5.32 17.90
N ASN A 103 29.09 -5.91 18.02
CA ASN A 103 29.29 -7.35 17.86
C ASN A 103 28.57 -8.17 18.95
N ALA A 104 28.51 -7.67 20.18
CA ALA A 104 27.74 -8.29 21.25
C ALA A 104 26.23 -8.28 20.93
N LEU A 105 25.70 -7.15 20.45
CA LEU A 105 24.31 -7.04 19.97
C LEU A 105 24.04 -7.99 18.80
N LYS A 106 24.96 -8.10 17.84
CA LYS A 106 24.87 -9.03 16.71
C LYS A 106 24.80 -10.50 17.19
N LYS A 107 25.60 -10.89 18.18
CA LYS A 107 25.52 -12.23 18.79
C LYS A 107 24.16 -12.46 19.45
N LYS A 108 23.64 -11.48 20.20
CA LYS A 108 22.30 -11.57 20.80
C LYS A 108 21.21 -11.75 19.74
N LEU A 109 21.28 -11.00 18.63
CA LEU A 109 20.34 -11.12 17.52
C LEU A 109 20.41 -12.51 16.86
N ASN A 110 21.62 -12.99 16.55
CA ASN A 110 21.83 -14.31 15.94
C ASN A 110 21.30 -15.45 16.84
N ASN A 111 21.44 -15.29 18.16
CA ASN A 111 20.93 -16.22 19.15
C ASN A 111 19.43 -16.01 19.46
N LYS A 112 18.74 -15.12 18.73
CA LYS A 112 17.32 -14.77 18.91
C LYS A 112 16.97 -14.25 20.32
N GLN A 113 17.94 -13.68 21.02
CA GLN A 113 17.75 -13.09 22.35
C GLN A 113 17.19 -11.67 22.29
N ILE A 114 17.31 -11.01 21.14
CA ILE A 114 16.73 -9.70 20.85
C ILE A 114 16.11 -9.74 19.45
N THR A 115 15.14 -8.86 19.21
CA THR A 115 14.54 -8.61 17.90
C THR A 115 15.45 -7.75 17.02
N PHE A 116 15.14 -7.68 15.72
CA PHE A 116 15.86 -6.81 14.79
C PHE A 116 15.68 -5.32 15.12
N GLU A 117 14.50 -4.92 15.62
CA GLU A 117 14.23 -3.56 16.08
C GLU A 117 15.12 -3.19 17.28
N GLU A 118 15.20 -4.06 18.28
CA GLU A 118 16.05 -3.88 19.46
C GLU A 118 17.54 -3.80 19.09
N PHE A 119 17.97 -4.57 18.08
CA PHE A 119 19.30 -4.46 17.51
C PHE A 119 19.57 -3.07 16.92
N LEU A 120 18.70 -2.59 16.03
CA LEU A 120 18.86 -1.27 15.39
C LEU A 120 18.87 -0.14 16.41
N LEU A 121 17.95 -0.16 17.38
CA LEU A 121 17.90 0.83 18.46
C LEU A 121 19.18 0.79 19.32
N GLY A 122 19.71 -0.40 19.59
CA GLY A 122 20.97 -0.57 20.32
C GLY A 122 22.16 0.02 19.57
N VAL A 123 22.26 -0.24 18.26
CA VAL A 123 23.31 0.34 17.41
C VAL A 123 23.23 1.87 17.40
N ILE A 124 22.05 2.44 17.17
CA ILE A 124 21.85 3.90 17.14
C ILE A 124 22.19 4.54 18.50
N LYS A 125 21.83 3.91 19.63
CA LYS A 125 22.17 4.41 20.97
C LYS A 125 23.68 4.45 21.21
N ASN A 126 24.41 3.41 20.82
CA ASN A 126 25.86 3.36 20.95
C ASN A 126 26.56 4.42 20.08
N LEU A 127 25.96 4.78 18.95
CA LEU A 127 26.48 5.84 18.07
C LEU A 127 26.24 7.26 18.61
N LYS A 128 25.27 7.47 19.51
CA LYS A 128 24.95 8.79 20.08
C LYS A 128 25.75 9.17 21.34
N GLN A 129 26.52 8.27 21.93
CA GLN A 129 27.03 8.45 23.31
C GLN A 129 28.36 9.21 23.46
N LYS A 130 28.83 9.96 22.47
CA LYS A 130 30.00 10.85 22.64
C LYS A 130 29.75 12.23 22.03
N GLU A 131 28.96 13.04 22.72
CA GLU A 131 29.19 14.49 22.69
C GLU A 131 29.99 14.85 23.95
N PRO A 132 31.03 15.70 23.83
CA PRO A 132 31.89 16.12 24.94
C PRO A 132 31.15 16.96 25.99
#